data_AF-A0A9E2W4T8-F1
#
_entry.id   AF-A0A9E2W4T8-F1
#
_cell.length_a   1.000
_cell.length_b   1.000
_cell.length_c   1.000
_cell.angle_alpha   90.00
_cell.angle_beta   90.00
_cell.angle_gamma   90.00
#
_symmetry.space_group_name_H-M   'P 1'
#
loop_
_entity.id
_entity.type
_entity.pdbx_description
1 polymer ?
#
loop_
_entity_poly.entity_id
_entity_poly.type
_entity_poly.pdbx_seq_one_letter_code
_entity_poly.pdbx_strand_id
1 'polypeptide(L)' 'MKKRDSFMLGVASFALIAFVVYASKQMNTTRKLRKASDEGYETAHDILYPSKTIAAKKLRFGPILPE' A
#
# COMPACT_ATOMS: atom_id res chain seq x y z
N MET A 1 32.45 -6.00 26.15
CA MET A 1 31.63 -6.60 25.09
C MET A 1 32.53 -7.52 24.28
N LYS A 2 32.13 -8.76 24.00
CA LYS A 2 32.96 -9.65 23.17
C LYS A 2 32.91 -9.11 21.73
N LYS A 3 34.00 -9.21 20.96
CA LYS A 3 34.07 -8.69 19.57
C LYS A 3 32.95 -9.22 18.67
N ARG A 4 32.40 -10.40 19.00
CA ARG A 4 31.25 -11.02 18.34
C ARG A 4 29.95 -10.24 18.55
N ASP A 5 29.71 -9.71 19.74
CA ASP A 5 28.48 -8.99 20.07
C ASP A 5 28.42 -7.66 19.30
N SER A 6 29.54 -6.93 19.25
CA SER A 6 29.65 -5.70 18.46
C SER A 6 29.49 -5.95 16.96
N PHE A 7 29.99 -7.08 16.46
CA PHE A 7 29.80 -7.47 15.05
C PHE A 7 28.32 -7.79 14.75
N MET A 8 27.66 -8.58 15.60
CA MET A 8 26.24 -8.89 15.43
C MET A 8 25.36 -7.64 15.50
N LEU A 9 25.69 -6.69 16.38
CA LEU A 9 24.95 -5.43 16.49
C LEU A 9 25.09 -4.56 15.22
N GLY A 10 26.28 -4.56 14.61
CA GLY A 10 26.54 -3.88 13.33
C GLY A 10 25.75 -4.50 12.16
N VAL A 11 25.70 -5.84 12.09
CA VAL A 11 24.91 -6.54 11.06
C VAL A 11 23.40 -6.31 11.26
N ALA A 12 22.94 -6.41 12.51
CA ALA A 12 21.53 -6.23 12.84
C ALA A 12 21.03 -4.82 12.49
N SER A 13 21.82 -3.79 12.80
CA SER A 13 21.48 -2.39 12.47
C SER A 13 21.41 -2.16 10.95
N PHE A 14 22.35 -2.71 10.18
CA PHE A 14 22.30 -2.65 8.72
C PHE A 14 21.07 -3.33 8.13
N ALA A 15 20.73 -4.53 8.61
CA ALA A 15 19.55 -5.26 8.16
C ALA A 15 18.25 -4.49 8.45
N LEU A 16 18.17 -3.86 9.62
CA LEU A 16 17.01 -3.09 10.03
C LEU A 16 16.82 -1.85 9.14
N ILE A 17 17.89 -1.13 8.83
CA ILE A 17 17.86 0.02 7.91
C ILE A 17 17.40 -0.41 6.52
N ALA A 18 17.98 -1.49 5.99
CA ALA A 18 17.61 -2.02 4.67
C ALA A 18 16.13 -2.42 4.61
N PHE A 19 15.62 -3.06 5.67
CA PHE A 19 14.23 -3.44 5.79
C PHE A 19 13.29 -2.22 5.79
N VAL A 20 13.61 -1.19 6.58
CA VAL A 20 12.80 0.04 6.66
C VAL A 20 12.74 0.76 5.30
N VAL A 21 13.87 0.85 4.61
CA VAL A 21 13.94 1.46 3.26
C VAL A 21 13.09 0.66 2.26
N TYR A 22 13.21 -0.67 2.26
CA TYR A 22 12.43 -1.54 1.38
C TYR A 22 10.94 -1.43 1.64
N ALA A 23 10.52 -1.52 2.92
CA ALA A 23 9.12 -1.40 3.32
C ALA A 23 8.54 -0.04 2.91
N SER A 24 9.28 1.05 3.13
CA SER A 24 8.86 2.40 2.74
C SER A 24 8.68 2.53 1.23
N LYS A 25 9.60 1.96 0.43
CA LYS A 25 9.49 1.93 -1.03
C LYS A 25 8.26 1.13 -1.48
N GLN A 26 8.03 -0.03 -0.87
CA GLN A 26 6.89 -0.90 -1.19
C GLN A 26 5.56 -0.23 -0.88
N MET A 27 5.43 0.47 0.25
CA MET A 27 4.21 1.20 0.58
C MET A 27 3.89 2.29 -0.46
N ASN A 28 4.91 3.00 -0.93
CA ASN A 28 4.73 4.05 -1.94
C ASN A 28 4.37 3.47 -3.32
N THR A 29 4.98 2.35 -3.72
CA THR A 29 4.61 1.69 -4.97
C THR A 29 3.19 1.14 -4.90
N THR A 30 2.80 0.50 -3.80
CA THR A 30 1.41 0.02 -3.61
C THR A 30 0.40 1.17 -3.65
N ARG A 31 0.70 2.32 -3.03
CA ARG A 31 -0.18 3.50 -3.11
C ARG A 31 -0.36 4.00 -4.55
N LYS A 32 0.73 4.05 -5.33
CA LYS A 32 0.67 4.47 -6.74
C LYS A 32 -0.08 3.47 -7.60
N LEU A 33 0.18 2.18 -7.42
CA LEU A 33 -0.52 1.11 -8.13
C LEU A 33 -2.02 1.11 -7.81
N ARG A 34 -2.38 1.33 -6.54
CA ARG A 34 -3.78 1.47 -6.14
C ARG A 34 -4.43 2.69 -6.77
N LYS A 35 -3.74 3.84 -6.78
CA LYS A 35 -4.25 5.04 -7.44
C LYS A 35 -4.49 4.80 -8.94
N ALA A 36 -3.54 4.15 -9.62
CA ALA A 36 -3.67 3.81 -11.04
C ALA A 36 -4.79 2.79 -11.30
N SER A 37 -5.01 1.82 -10.41
CA SER A 37 -6.16 0.93 -10.52
C SER A 37 -7.46 1.71 -10.33
N ASP A 38 -7.55 2.54 -9.30
CA ASP A 38 -8.75 3.29 -8.95
C ASP A 38 -9.13 4.33 -10.02
N GLU A 39 -8.14 5.00 -10.64
CA GLU A 39 -8.34 5.95 -11.76
C GLU A 39 -9.03 5.29 -12.96
N GLY A 40 -8.77 4.00 -13.22
CA GLY A 40 -9.43 3.26 -14.31
C GLY A 40 -10.88 2.84 -14.00
N TYR A 41 -11.31 2.95 -12.74
CA TYR A 41 -12.66 2.66 -12.27
C TYR A 41 -13.46 3.91 -11.91
N GLU A 42 -12.87 5.11 -12.02
CA GLU A 42 -13.62 6.35 -11.81
C GLU A 42 -14.78 6.41 -12.82
N THR A 43 -15.99 6.39 -12.28
CA THR A 43 -17.20 6.43 -13.11
C THR A 43 -17.52 7.87 -13.48
N ALA A 44 -18.27 8.08 -14.57
CA ALA A 44 -18.73 9.42 -14.95
C ALA A 44 -19.44 10.16 -13.80
N HIS A 45 -20.04 9.42 -12.87
CA HIS A 45 -20.68 9.97 -11.68
C HIS A 45 -19.68 10.56 -10.66
N ASP A 46 -18.50 9.97 -10.52
CA ASP A 46 -17.44 10.46 -9.62
C ASP A 46 -16.81 11.75 -10.17
N ILE A 47 -16.70 11.86 -11.49
CA ILE A 47 -16.24 13.06 -12.20
C ILE A 47 -17.27 14.20 -12.12
N LEU A 48 -18.56 13.89 -12.26
CA LEU A 48 -19.65 14.88 -12.24
C LEU A 48 -20.00 15.38 -10.82
N TYR A 49 -19.73 14.58 -9.77
CA TYR A 49 -20.07 14.92 -8.39
C TYR A 49 -18.93 14.66 -7.39
N PRO A 50 -17.80 15.38 -7.49
CA PRO A 50 -16.57 15.10 -6.72
C PRO A 50 -16.70 15.35 -5.21
N SER A 51 -17.72 16.09 -4.76
CA SER A 51 -17.96 16.40 -3.33
C SER A 51 -18.95 15.47 -2.65
N LYS A 52 -19.60 14.56 -3.39
CA LYS A 52 -20.49 13.58 -2.79
C LYS A 52 -19.66 12.37 -2.40
N THR A 53 -19.37 12.24 -1.10
CA THR A 53 -18.86 11.01 -0.50
C THR A 53 -19.92 9.92 -0.61
N ILE A 54 -20.04 9.33 -1.80
CA ILE A 54 -20.85 8.13 -2.00
C ILE A 54 -20.19 7.08 -1.11
N ALA A 55 -20.90 6.65 -0.09
CA ALA A 55 -20.39 5.67 0.86
C ALA A 55 -20.08 4.38 0.10
N ALA A 56 -18.84 4.21 -0.33
CA ALA A 56 -18.30 3.03 -1.02
C ALA A 56 -18.41 1.74 -0.17
N LYS A 57 -18.98 1.83 1.04
CA LYS A 57 -19.17 0.75 2.01
C LYS A 57 -19.98 -0.45 1.47
N LYS A 58 -20.66 -0.34 0.33
CA LYS A 58 -21.46 -1.42 -0.28
C LYS A 58 -21.13 -1.74 -1.74
N LEU A 59 -20.17 -1.08 -2.37
CA LEU A 59 -19.78 -1.42 -3.75
C LEU A 59 -18.84 -2.63 -3.71
N ARG A 60 -19.40 -3.82 -3.93
CA ARG A 60 -18.62 -5.04 -4.15
C ARG A 60 -18.22 -5.08 -5.63
N PHE A 61 -16.94 -4.83 -5.91
CA PHE A 61 -16.37 -5.06 -7.23
C PHE A 61 -15.83 -6.50 -7.27
N GLY A 62 -16.53 -7.37 -8.01
CA GLY A 62 -16.18 -8.78 -8.21
C GLY A 62 -17.35 -9.56 -8.83
N PRO A 63 -17.11 -10.72 -9.47
CA PRO A 63 -18.19 -11.54 -10.02
C PRO A 63 -19.12 -11.98 -8.88
N ILE A 64 -20.37 -11.56 -8.97
CA ILE A 64 -21.43 -12.00 -8.07
C ILE A 64 -21.83 -13.38 -8.57
N LEU A 65 -21.48 -14.42 -7.82
CA LEU A 65 -22.01 -15.76 -8.09
C LEU A 65 -23.50 -15.74 -7.71
N PRO A 66 -24.41 -15.97 -8.67
CA PRO A 66 -25.81 -16.13 -8.33
C PRO A 66 -25.99 -17.42 -7.52
N GLU A 67 -26.87 -17.36 -6.51
CA GLU A 67 -27.38 -18.55 -5.82
C GLU A 67 -28.33 -19.33 -6.73
#